data_AF-A0A1J3IXQ7-F1
#
_entry.id   AF-A0A1J3IXQ7-F1
#
_cell.length_a   1.000
_cell.length_b   1.000
_cell.length_c   1.000
_cell.angle_alpha   90.00
_cell.angle_beta   90.00
_cell.angle_gamma   90.00
#
_symmetry.space_group_name_H-M   'P 1'
#
loop_
_entity.id
_entity.type
_entity.pdbx_description
1 polymer ?
#
loop_
_entity_poly.entity_id
_entity_poly.type
_entity_poly.pdbx_seq_one_letter_code
_entity_poly.pdbx_strand_id
1 'polypeptide(L)'
;AEKRSAWMALAYQVGPDAWKGSNPDIEIPQEEKNEYYVNHSCDGNAWYQNDDTLVAMRDIAEGEEIAYDYALTESDPSWMLADCCLCGRSACRG
;
A
#
# COMPACT_ATOMS: atom_id res chain seq x y z
N ALA A 1 -8.36 -6.86 23.33
CA ALA A 1 -9.13 -7.13 22.09
C ALA A 1 -9.05 -5.92 21.17
N GLU A 2 -9.55 -4.76 21.62
CA GLU A 2 -9.56 -3.50 20.85
C GLU A 2 -8.20 -3.06 20.30
N LYS A 3 -7.14 -3.04 21.12
CA LYS A 3 -5.78 -2.69 20.67
C LYS A 3 -5.25 -3.60 19.55
N ARG A 4 -5.56 -4.91 19.61
CA ARG A 4 -5.18 -5.86 18.56
C ARG A 4 -5.95 -5.57 17.28
N SER A 5 -7.25 -5.29 17.37
CA SER A 5 -8.07 -4.93 16.21
C SER A 5 -7.60 -3.62 15.57
N ALA A 6 -7.27 -2.61 16.37
CA ALA A 6 -6.74 -1.34 15.89
C ALA A 6 -5.38 -1.51 15.19
N TRP A 7 -4.48 -2.31 15.76
CA TRP A 7 -3.21 -2.66 15.13
C TRP A 7 -3.43 -3.39 13.79
N MET A 8 -4.30 -4.40 13.78
CA MET A 8 -4.59 -5.20 12.58
C MET A 8 -5.28 -4.41 11.47
N ALA A 9 -5.99 -3.32 11.79
CA ALA A 9 -6.65 -2.49 10.79
C ALA A 9 -5.67 -1.76 9.85
N LEU A 10 -4.41 -1.58 10.28
CA LEU A 10 -3.36 -0.91 9.51
C LEU A 10 -2.12 -1.80 9.32
N ALA A 11 -2.18 -3.06 9.75
CA ALA A 11 -1.07 -3.98 9.60
C ALA A 11 -1.10 -4.67 8.23
N TYR A 12 0.07 -4.92 7.67
CA TYR A 12 0.26 -5.70 6.45
C TYR A 12 1.18 -6.89 6.70
N GLN A 13 0.99 -7.95 5.92
CA GLN A 13 1.79 -9.16 6.03
C GLN A 13 3.17 -8.96 5.39
N VAL A 14 4.23 -9.32 6.11
CA VAL A 14 5.64 -9.23 5.66
C VAL A 14 6.33 -10.60 5.63
N GLY A 15 5.57 -11.66 5.88
CA GLY A 15 6.02 -13.06 5.83
C GLY A 15 4.90 -14.01 6.26
N PRO A 16 5.07 -15.34 6.08
CA PRO A 16 4.01 -16.32 6.31
C PRO A 16 3.33 -16.23 7.68
N ASP A 17 4.11 -15.90 8.72
CA ASP A 17 3.65 -15.73 10.09
C ASP A 17 4.10 -14.37 10.68
N ALA A 18 4.35 -13.37 9.83
CA ALA A 18 4.88 -12.06 10.24
C ALA A 18 4.06 -10.91 9.67
N TRP A 19 3.75 -9.92 10.52
CA TRP A 19 3.01 -8.72 10.17
C TRP A 19 3.73 -7.48 10.68
N LYS A 20 3.67 -6.40 9.91
CA LYS A 20 4.18 -5.09 10.28
C LYS A 20 2.99 -4.14 10.42
N GLY A 21 2.98 -3.36 11.49
CA GLY A 21 1.91 -2.41 11.80
C GLY A 21 2.33 -1.47 12.92
N SER A 22 1.62 -0.35 13.03
CA SER A 22 1.97 0.73 13.95
C SER A 22 1.39 0.51 15.35
N ASN A 23 2.16 0.85 16.38
CA ASN A 23 1.68 0.78 17.76
C ASN A 23 0.52 1.76 17.97
N PRO A 24 -0.70 1.31 18.34
CA PRO A 24 -1.85 2.19 18.48
C PRO A 24 -1.74 3.21 19.62
N ASP A 25 -0.82 3.01 20.57
CA ASP A 25 -0.56 3.96 21.66
C ASP A 25 0.46 5.06 21.27
N ILE A 26 1.03 5.00 20.07
CA ILE A 26 2.04 5.95 19.58
C ILE A 26 1.47 6.72 18.39
N GLU A 27 1.60 8.04 18.43
CA GLU A 27 1.27 8.86 17.27
C GLU A 27 2.24 8.58 16.13
N ILE A 28 1.69 8.15 14.99
CA ILE A 28 2.47 7.85 13.78
C ILE A 28 2.96 9.19 13.20
N PRO A 29 4.27 9.33 12.91
CA PRO A 29 4.81 10.50 12.22
C PRO A 29 4.07 10.76 10.90
N GLN A 30 3.93 12.03 10.51
CA GLN A 30 3.18 12.39 9.30
C GLN A 30 3.75 11.74 8.04
N GLU A 31 5.06 11.59 7.95
CA GLU A 31 5.73 10.97 6.80
C GLU A 31 5.32 9.49 6.65
N GLU A 32 5.29 8.73 7.74
CA GLU A 32 4.80 7.35 7.77
C GLU A 32 3.28 7.26 7.50
N LYS A 33 2.49 8.23 7.99
CA LYS A 33 1.05 8.28 7.69
C LYS A 33 0.76 8.43 6.21
N ASN A 34 1.62 9.11 5.45
CA ASN A 34 1.42 9.33 4.01
C ASN A 34 1.45 8.00 3.23
N GLU A 35 2.21 7.01 3.68
CA GLU A 35 2.29 5.69 3.05
C GLU A 35 0.93 4.97 3.05
N TYR A 36 0.07 5.22 4.05
CA TYR A 36 -1.27 4.63 4.13
C TYR A 36 -2.25 5.17 3.08
N TYR A 37 -1.90 6.24 2.38
CA TYR A 37 -2.74 6.87 1.37
C TYR A 37 -2.27 6.62 -0.06
N VAL A 38 -1.26 5.76 -0.27
CA VAL A 38 -0.80 5.40 -1.60
C VAL A 38 -1.66 4.27 -2.15
N ASN A 39 -2.59 4.60 -3.05
CA ASN A 39 -3.56 3.65 -3.60
C ASN A 39 -2.96 2.71 -4.65
N HIS A 40 -3.74 1.68 -4.99
CA HIS A 40 -3.43 0.76 -6.07
C HIS A 40 -3.67 1.38 -7.46
N SER A 41 -2.74 1.14 -8.40
CA SER A 41 -2.98 1.23 -9.83
C SER A 41 -2.33 0.06 -10.56
N CYS A 42 -3.06 -0.57 -11.50
CA CYS A 42 -2.50 -1.63 -12.37
C CYS A 42 -1.40 -1.11 -13.32
N ASP A 43 -1.39 0.19 -13.59
CA ASP A 43 -0.35 0.90 -14.34
C ASP A 43 -0.04 2.20 -13.57
N GLY A 44 0.65 2.03 -12.44
CA GLY A 44 1.03 3.08 -11.51
C GLY A 44 2.18 3.96 -12.02
N ASN A 45 2.51 4.99 -11.26
CA ASN A 45 3.63 5.90 -11.54
C ASN A 45 4.77 5.80 -10.51
N ALA A 46 4.63 4.92 -9.52
CA ALA A 46 5.63 4.63 -8.52
C ALA A 46 5.84 3.12 -8.33
N TRP A 47 7.01 2.72 -7.84
CA TRP A 47 7.32 1.33 -7.49
C TRP A 47 8.34 1.24 -6.35
N TYR A 48 8.41 0.10 -5.67
CA TYR A 48 9.35 -0.13 -4.57
C TYR A 48 10.73 -0.57 -5.07
N GLN A 49 11.75 0.27 -4.93
CA GLN A 49 13.12 -0.10 -5.30
C GLN A 49 13.71 -1.21 -4.41
N ASN A 50 13.22 -1.29 -3.17
CA ASN A 50 13.62 -2.21 -2.11
C ASN A 50 12.45 -2.30 -1.10
N ASP A 51 12.70 -2.85 0.10
CA ASP A 51 11.66 -3.13 1.09
C ASP A 51 10.98 -1.89 1.71
N ASP A 52 11.55 -0.69 1.58
CA ASP A 52 11.07 0.52 2.27
C ASP A 52 11.08 1.80 1.42
N THR A 53 11.56 1.75 0.19
CA THR A 53 11.76 2.94 -0.65
C THR A 53 10.87 2.90 -1.89
N LEU A 54 9.82 3.71 -1.89
CA LEU A 54 8.96 3.95 -3.06
C LEU A 54 9.56 5.06 -3.94
N VAL A 55 9.81 4.76 -5.21
CA VAL A 55 10.42 5.70 -6.17
C VAL A 55 9.51 5.95 -7.36
N ALA A 56 9.60 7.15 -7.94
CA ALA A 56 8.89 7.50 -9.17
C ALA A 56 9.46 6.72 -10.37
N MET A 57 8.57 6.21 -11.24
CA MET A 57 8.95 5.51 -12.47
C MET A 57 9.12 6.45 -13.67
N ARG A 58 8.62 7.68 -13.55
CA ARG A 58 8.65 8.77 -14.51
C ARG A 58 8.41 10.10 -13.79
N ASP A 59 8.51 11.22 -14.51
CA ASP A 59 8.07 12.51 -13.96
C ASP A 59 6.57 12.45 -13.60
N ILE A 60 6.24 13.01 -12.43
CA ILE A 60 4.88 13.07 -11.87
C ILE A 60 4.47 14.55 -11.78
N ALA A 61 3.33 14.89 -12.37
CA ALA A 61 2.85 16.26 -12.38
C ALA A 61 2.25 16.67 -11.01
N GLU A 62 2.23 17.98 -10.72
CA GLU A 62 1.55 18.48 -9.54
C GLU A 62 0.05 18.11 -9.59
N GLY A 63 -0.45 17.52 -8.50
CA GLY A 63 -1.84 17.04 -8.39
C GLY A 63 -2.09 15.67 -9.01
N GLU A 64 -1.11 15.03 -9.63
CA GLU A 64 -1.22 13.64 -10.07
C GLU A 64 -1.14 12.69 -8.85
N GLU A 65 -2.07 11.74 -8.77
CA GLU A 65 -2.06 10.72 -7.71
C GLU A 65 -0.83 9.82 -7.83
N ILE A 66 -0.14 9.60 -6.70
CA ILE A 66 0.92 8.60 -6.59
C ILE A 66 0.28 7.24 -6.31
N ALA A 67 0.48 6.28 -7.20
CA ALA A 67 -0.08 4.94 -7.08
C ALA A 67 0.87 3.88 -7.63
N TYR A 68 0.80 2.66 -7.08
CA TYR A 68 1.63 1.53 -7.49
C TYR A 68 0.84 0.22 -7.59
N ASP A 69 1.48 -0.80 -8.16
CA ASP A 69 0.89 -2.12 -8.28
C ASP A 69 1.06 -2.92 -6.97
N TYR A 70 -0.03 -3.14 -6.22
CA TYR A 70 -0.01 -3.90 -4.97
C TYR A 70 0.38 -5.37 -5.18
N ALA A 71 0.20 -5.92 -6.38
CA ALA A 71 0.63 -7.29 -6.68
C ALA A 71 2.16 -7.47 -6.62
N LEU A 72 2.92 -6.37 -6.54
CA LEU A 72 4.37 -6.38 -6.38
C LEU A 72 4.82 -6.44 -4.90
N THR A 73 3.92 -6.17 -3.96
CA THR A 73 4.23 -6.12 -2.52
C THR A 73 3.37 -7.04 -1.67
N GLU A 74 2.19 -7.42 -2.16
CA GLU A 74 1.32 -8.37 -1.45
C GLU A 74 1.95 -9.77 -1.46
N SER A 75 1.98 -10.40 -0.28
CA SER A 75 2.59 -11.71 -0.06
C SER A 75 1.57 -12.80 0.26
N ASP A 76 0.35 -12.42 0.68
CA ASP A 76 -0.76 -13.33 0.92
C ASP A 76 -1.38 -13.76 -0.42
N PRO A 77 -1.25 -15.03 -0.83
CA PRO A 77 -1.82 -15.52 -2.08
C PRO A 77 -3.36 -15.55 -2.07
N SER A 78 -3.98 -15.44 -0.89
CA SER A 78 -5.43 -15.39 -0.72
C SER A 78 -5.99 -13.97 -0.69
N TRP A 79 -5.12 -12.96 -0.57
CA TRP A 79 -5.54 -11.57 -0.57
C TRP A 79 -6.03 -11.17 -1.96
N MET A 80 -7.14 -10.44 -1.97
CA MET A 80 -7.69 -9.80 -3.15
C MET A 80 -8.10 -8.38 -2.77
N LEU A 81 -7.97 -7.46 -3.72
CA LEU A 81 -8.51 -6.12 -3.56
C LEU A 81 -10.02 -6.25 -3.28
N ALA A 82 -10.49 -5.63 -2.19
CA ALA A 82 -11.84 -5.86 -1.67
C ALA A 82 -12.96 -5.46 -2.65
N ASP A 83 -12.66 -4.56 -3.58
CA ASP A 83 -13.54 -4.08 -4.65
C ASP A 83 -12.91 -4.30 -6.03
N CYS A 84 -13.68 -4.06 -7.11
CA CYS A 84 -13.09 -3.88 -8.43
C CYS A 84 -12.11 -2.70 -8.41
N CYS A 85 -10.95 -2.84 -9.06
CA CYS A 85 -9.94 -1.80 -9.08
C CYS A 85 -10.44 -0.58 -9.87
N LEU A 86 -10.34 0.59 -9.25
CA LEU A 86 -10.84 1.85 -9.78
C LEU A 86 -9.76 2.71 -10.45
N CYS A 87 -8.61 2.11 -10.81
CA CYS A 87 -7.46 2.85 -11.32
C CYS A 87 -7.67 3.52 -12.69
N GLY A 88 -8.73 3.14 -13.43
CA GLY A 88 -9.08 3.75 -14.71
C GLY A 88 -8.10 3.49 -15.86
N ARG A 89 -7.13 2.57 -15.69
CA ARG A 89 -6.14 2.22 -16.72
C ARG A 89 -6.72 1.27 -17.77
N SER A 90 -6.29 1.43 -19.02
CA SER A 90 -6.77 0.59 -20.13
C SER A 90 -6.43 -0.90 -19.96
N ALA A 91 -5.34 -1.20 -19.26
CA ALA A 91 -4.90 -2.55 -18.91
C ALA A 91 -5.26 -2.93 -17.44
N CYS A 92 -6.35 -2.39 -16.90
CA CYS A 92 -6.81 -2.76 -15.55
C CYS A 92 -7.08 -4.28 -15.43
N ARG A 93 -6.71 -4.89 -14.29
CA ARG A 93 -6.90 -6.32 -14.03
C ARG A 93 -8.23 -6.68 -13.35
N GLY A 94 -9.09 -5.71 -13.03
CA GLY A 94 -10.42 -5.93 -12.47
C GLY A 94 -11.14 -4.64 -12.15
#